data_AF-A0A924RQY0-F1
#
_entry.id   AF-A0A924RQY0-F1
#
_cell.length_a   1.000
_cell.length_b   1.000
_cell.length_c   1.000
_cell.angle_alpha   90.00
_cell.angle_beta   90.00
_cell.angle_gamma   90.00
#
_symmetry.space_group_name_H-M   'P 1'
#
loop_
_entity.id
_entity.type
_entity.pdbx_description
1 polymer ?
#
loop_
_entity_poly.entity_id
_entity_poly.type
_entity_poly.pdbx_seq_one_letter_code
_entity_poly.pdbx_strand_id
1 'polypeptide(L)'
;MKARFSTPAAIVAALAAASLIGAGCGSSDKNDSKTDSAKKTTKTSAMSGTTMSDTKTAGITTSDAATLRITLDRLLGQHMYLAVQAIERSLSGSKDAAQAGAALNTNSKNLADAIGSVYGDAAHDSFLEQWNAHNGMFVAYATGVAKGDKAGQAKALVDLDGYIKNFGEFLGTATGAPVEAVQAALKMHVDHTKTVIDAYGAKDYTKSWNEARVAYDHMNKVGDVLAGAITAQKSLDTGSTTKSAVDTRALLDEQLAEHAALASYATRAGLAGDPDFKALAAALDANTVDLSKTIGSVLGAPAEKQFLAQWRAHIVFFVNYTVATAKNDAAGKAKAAAGLADYTRTFAEFLAGPTGLPASALQEDLKMHVAGLAGAIDSYHAGDYEKAWSQWNEAYEHMYGTGDTLASGLTAKYPDKFQG
;
A
#
# COMPACT_ATOMS: atom_id res chain seq x y z
N MET A 1 -25.46 -3.75 -30.62
CA MET A 1 -24.95 -4.95 -29.91
C MET A 1 -25.42 -4.85 -28.46
N LYS A 2 -26.37 -5.69 -28.03
CA LYS A 2 -26.98 -5.62 -26.69
C LYS A 2 -25.97 -6.16 -25.67
N ALA A 3 -25.46 -5.28 -24.80
CA ALA A 3 -24.65 -5.69 -23.65
C ALA A 3 -25.51 -6.52 -22.70
N ARG A 4 -25.11 -7.77 -22.46
CA ARG A 4 -25.69 -8.62 -21.42
C ARG A 4 -25.18 -8.11 -20.08
N PHE A 5 -26.07 -7.59 -19.25
CA PHE A 5 -25.82 -7.33 -17.84
C PHE A 5 -25.45 -8.66 -17.15
N SER A 6 -24.29 -8.72 -16.49
CA SER A 6 -23.99 -9.84 -15.60
C SER A 6 -24.91 -9.77 -14.38
N THR A 7 -25.35 -10.93 -13.93
CA THR A 7 -26.36 -11.10 -12.89
C THR A 7 -25.74 -10.86 -11.49
N PRO A 8 -26.50 -10.35 -10.48
CA PRO A 8 -26.00 -10.06 -9.12
C PRO A 8 -25.33 -11.23 -8.37
N ALA A 9 -25.46 -12.47 -8.85
CA ALA A 9 -24.87 -13.65 -8.23
C ALA A 9 -23.34 -13.72 -8.36
N ALA A 10 -22.74 -13.15 -9.43
CA ALA A 10 -21.29 -13.14 -9.61
C ALA A 10 -20.57 -12.18 -8.64
N ILE A 11 -21.26 -11.13 -8.18
CA ILE A 11 -20.72 -10.12 -7.24
C ILE A 11 -20.54 -10.72 -5.84
N VAL A 12 -21.44 -11.63 -5.42
CA VAL A 12 -21.42 -12.21 -4.07
C VAL A 12 -20.29 -13.23 -3.87
N ALA A 13 -19.90 -13.96 -4.92
CA ALA A 13 -18.86 -14.99 -4.81
C ALA A 13 -17.45 -14.40 -4.65
N ALA A 14 -17.16 -13.25 -5.27
CA ALA A 14 -15.85 -12.58 -5.15
C ALA A 14 -15.66 -11.92 -3.76
N LEU A 15 -16.71 -11.35 -3.17
CA LEU A 15 -16.70 -10.78 -1.80
C LEU A 15 -16.58 -11.84 -0.71
N ALA A 16 -17.20 -13.01 -0.90
CA ALA A 16 -17.15 -14.11 0.06
C ALA A 16 -15.84 -14.91 0.03
N ALA A 17 -15.20 -15.05 -1.15
CA ALA A 17 -13.94 -15.77 -1.28
C ALA A 17 -12.77 -15.07 -0.55
N ALA A 18 -12.83 -13.75 -0.37
CA ALA A 18 -11.83 -12.98 0.37
C ALA A 18 -11.98 -13.07 1.90
N SER A 19 -13.15 -13.46 2.41
CA SER A 19 -13.48 -13.45 3.85
C SER A 19 -13.59 -14.84 4.51
N LEU A 20 -13.49 -15.94 3.75
CA LEU A 20 -13.79 -17.31 4.25
C LEU A 20 -12.58 -18.26 4.38
N ILE A 21 -11.33 -17.80 4.27
CA ILE A 21 -10.16 -18.66 4.56
C ILE A 21 -9.65 -18.37 5.97
N GLY A 22 -10.40 -18.81 6.97
CA GLY A 22 -10.06 -18.66 8.38
C GLY A 22 -10.99 -19.47 9.28
N ALA A 23 -10.86 -20.80 9.26
CA ALA A 23 -11.10 -21.74 10.37
C ALA A 23 -11.17 -23.17 9.82
N GLY A 24 -10.13 -23.96 10.09
CA GLY A 24 -10.07 -25.37 9.74
C GLY A 24 -9.07 -26.12 10.62
N CYS A 25 -9.32 -26.14 11.93
CA CYS A 25 -8.60 -27.02 12.85
C CYS A 25 -9.02 -28.49 12.65
N GLY A 26 -8.02 -29.34 12.44
CA GLY A 26 -7.82 -30.66 13.08
C GLY A 26 -8.94 -31.70 13.08
N SER A 27 -8.66 -32.85 12.46
CA SER A 27 -8.90 -34.14 13.11
C SER A 27 -7.89 -35.18 12.67
N SER A 28 -7.28 -35.79 13.67
CA SER A 28 -6.40 -36.94 13.65
C SER A 28 -7.14 -38.20 13.20
N ASP A 29 -6.51 -39.01 12.36
CA ASP A 29 -6.73 -40.44 12.34
C ASP A 29 -5.42 -41.20 12.04
N LYS A 30 -5.11 -42.14 12.93
CA LYS A 30 -4.07 -43.15 12.79
C LYS A 30 -4.63 -44.29 11.94
N ASN A 31 -3.92 -44.75 10.92
CA ASN A 31 -3.71 -46.19 10.76
C ASN A 31 -2.50 -46.52 9.87
N ASP A 32 -1.76 -47.53 10.32
CA ASP A 32 -0.59 -48.12 9.67
C ASP A 32 -0.92 -48.83 8.35
N SER A 33 -0.06 -48.67 7.34
CA SER A 33 0.42 -49.84 6.56
C SER A 33 1.68 -49.49 5.77
N LYS A 34 2.73 -50.29 6.00
CA LYS A 34 3.95 -50.39 5.20
C LYS A 34 3.63 -50.74 3.74
N THR A 35 4.29 -50.07 2.80
CA THR A 35 4.90 -50.72 1.62
C THR A 35 6.00 -49.83 1.04
N ASP A 36 7.22 -50.37 1.03
CA ASP A 36 8.35 -49.93 0.21
C ASP A 36 7.97 -49.87 -1.27
N SER A 37 8.40 -48.82 -1.97
CA SER A 37 8.93 -48.92 -3.33
C SER A 37 9.57 -47.61 -3.78
N ALA A 38 10.85 -47.71 -4.12
CA ALA A 38 11.73 -46.67 -4.61
C ALA A 38 11.19 -45.91 -5.84
N LYS A 39 11.36 -44.58 -5.87
CA LYS A 39 11.36 -43.83 -7.13
C LYS A 39 12.21 -42.55 -7.06
N LYS A 40 13.41 -42.69 -7.66
CA LYS A 40 14.05 -41.75 -8.59
C LYS A 40 14.06 -40.26 -8.17
N THR A 41 15.19 -39.87 -7.58
CA THR A 41 15.65 -38.48 -7.42
C THR A 41 15.71 -37.73 -8.75
N THR A 42 14.77 -36.83 -8.98
CA THR A 42 14.94 -35.67 -9.87
C THR A 42 15.10 -34.43 -9.00
N LYS A 43 16.31 -33.86 -9.00
CA LYS A 43 16.62 -32.56 -8.40
C LYS A 43 15.82 -31.48 -9.14
N THR A 44 14.73 -31.01 -8.55
CA THR A 44 14.18 -29.69 -8.85
C THR A 44 14.92 -28.69 -7.98
N SER A 45 15.69 -27.82 -8.63
CA SER A 45 16.34 -26.67 -8.01
C SER A 45 15.27 -25.74 -7.47
N ALA A 46 15.02 -25.78 -6.17
CA ALA A 46 14.34 -24.71 -5.47
C ALA A 46 15.23 -23.47 -5.57
N MET A 47 14.76 -22.45 -6.28
CA MET A 47 15.37 -21.12 -6.25
C MET A 47 15.15 -20.61 -4.82
N SER A 48 16.16 -20.72 -3.97
CA SER A 48 16.19 -20.04 -2.67
C SER A 48 15.84 -18.58 -2.89
N GLY A 49 14.86 -18.10 -2.12
CA GLY A 49 14.59 -16.68 -2.00
C GLY A 49 15.88 -15.95 -1.70
N THR A 50 16.26 -15.06 -2.60
CA THR A 50 17.27 -14.05 -2.33
C THR A 50 16.73 -13.21 -1.19
N THR A 51 17.16 -13.54 0.03
CA THR A 51 17.17 -12.59 1.14
C THR A 51 17.81 -11.31 0.62
N MET A 52 17.06 -10.22 0.67
CA MET A 52 17.59 -8.87 0.45
C MET A 52 18.77 -8.69 1.39
N SER A 53 19.98 -8.82 0.85
CA SER A 53 21.19 -8.55 1.59
C SER A 53 21.13 -7.13 2.11
N ASP A 54 21.42 -6.99 3.40
CA ASP A 54 21.82 -5.79 4.11
C ASP A 54 22.73 -4.92 3.24
N THR A 55 22.14 -4.06 2.41
CA THR A 55 22.86 -2.92 1.88
C THR A 55 22.81 -1.91 3.00
N LYS A 56 23.84 -1.96 3.84
CA LYS A 56 24.14 -0.98 4.88
C LYS A 56 24.22 0.41 4.22
N THR A 57 23.08 1.08 4.12
CA THR A 57 22.98 2.51 3.82
C THR A 57 23.71 3.25 4.93
N ALA A 58 24.78 3.94 4.56
CA ALA A 58 25.45 4.85 5.47
C ALA A 58 24.54 6.08 5.67
N GLY A 59 23.87 6.17 6.82
CA GLY A 59 23.15 7.37 7.24
C GLY A 59 21.93 7.06 8.11
N ILE A 60 22.07 7.33 9.42
CA ILE A 60 21.10 7.14 10.51
C ILE A 60 20.94 5.68 10.97
N THR A 61 21.45 5.37 12.17
CA THR A 61 20.98 4.23 12.97
C THR A 61 19.52 4.49 13.30
N THR A 62 18.59 3.80 12.65
CA THR A 62 17.18 3.88 12.98
C THR A 62 16.97 3.23 14.34
N SER A 63 16.46 4.00 15.29
CA SER A 63 16.11 3.45 16.60
C SER A 63 14.93 2.49 16.48
N ASP A 64 14.78 1.58 17.44
CA ASP A 64 13.68 0.61 17.44
C ASP A 64 12.31 1.30 17.34
N ALA A 65 12.15 2.44 18.02
CA ALA A 65 10.95 3.26 17.94
C ALA A 65 10.70 3.82 16.52
N ALA A 66 11.75 4.32 15.86
CA ALA A 66 11.63 4.84 14.50
C ALA A 66 11.30 3.72 13.50
N THR A 67 11.93 2.56 13.63
CA THR A 67 11.64 1.38 12.80
C THR A 67 10.21 0.89 12.98
N LEU A 68 9.71 0.84 14.23
CA LEU A 68 8.33 0.46 14.52
C LEU A 68 7.34 1.45 13.89
N ARG A 69 7.55 2.75 14.08
CA ARG A 69 6.71 3.81 13.49
C ARG A 69 6.60 3.66 11.98
N ILE A 70 7.75 3.65 11.31
CA ILE A 70 7.85 3.47 9.86
C ILE A 70 7.13 2.20 9.39
N THR A 71 7.29 1.10 10.12
CA THR A 71 6.63 -0.17 9.77
C THR A 71 5.11 -0.07 9.89
N LEU A 72 4.60 0.53 10.97
CA LEU A 72 3.16 0.67 11.18
C LEU A 72 2.54 1.66 10.19
N ASP A 73 3.18 2.80 9.93
CA ASP A 73 2.72 3.80 8.95
C ASP A 73 2.57 3.16 7.57
N ARG A 74 3.63 2.47 7.11
CA ARG A 74 3.63 1.74 5.84
C ARG A 74 2.49 0.73 5.75
N LEU A 75 2.38 -0.16 6.74
CA LEU A 75 1.43 -1.25 6.68
C LEU A 75 -0.03 -0.77 6.80
N LEU A 76 -0.30 0.24 7.64
CA LEU A 76 -1.63 0.81 7.81
C LEU A 76 -2.04 1.70 6.63
N GLY A 77 -1.12 2.49 6.08
CA GLY A 77 -1.35 3.22 4.84
C GLY A 77 -1.65 2.25 3.69
N GLN A 78 -0.81 1.22 3.50
CA GLN A 78 -1.02 0.20 2.49
C GLN A 78 -2.37 -0.52 2.67
N HIS A 79 -2.73 -0.87 3.91
CA HIS A 79 -4.02 -1.47 4.25
C HIS A 79 -5.18 -0.67 3.66
N MET A 80 -5.17 0.65 3.85
CA MET A 80 -6.23 1.52 3.36
C MET A 80 -6.40 1.39 1.85
N TYR A 81 -5.31 1.50 1.08
CA TYR A 81 -5.40 1.39 -0.38
C TYR A 81 -5.76 -0.02 -0.86
N LEU A 82 -5.23 -1.07 -0.22
CA LEU A 82 -5.62 -2.45 -0.54
C LEU A 82 -7.09 -2.71 -0.23
N ALA A 83 -7.64 -2.13 0.83
CA ALA A 83 -9.05 -2.22 1.18
C ALA A 83 -9.93 -1.52 0.14
N VAL A 84 -9.59 -0.28 -0.25
CA VAL A 84 -10.25 0.43 -1.37
C VAL A 84 -10.25 -0.44 -2.61
N GLN A 85 -9.08 -0.98 -2.99
CA GLN A 85 -8.98 -1.81 -4.18
C GLN A 85 -9.81 -3.10 -4.08
N ALA A 86 -9.72 -3.86 -2.99
CA ALA A 86 -10.52 -5.07 -2.83
C ALA A 86 -12.02 -4.78 -2.98
N ILE A 87 -12.50 -3.68 -2.41
CA ILE A 87 -13.90 -3.27 -2.49
C ILE A 87 -14.27 -2.83 -3.92
N GLU A 88 -13.58 -1.87 -4.51
CA GLU A 88 -13.87 -1.31 -5.83
C GLU A 88 -13.86 -2.39 -6.92
N ARG A 89 -12.86 -3.27 -6.87
CA ARG A 89 -12.74 -4.38 -7.82
C ARG A 89 -13.86 -5.37 -7.69
N SER A 90 -14.30 -5.64 -6.46
CA SER A 90 -15.41 -6.55 -6.29
C SER A 90 -16.76 -5.91 -6.65
N LEU A 91 -16.93 -4.61 -6.42
CA LEU A 91 -18.11 -3.85 -6.85
C LEU A 91 -18.21 -3.76 -8.38
N SER A 92 -17.09 -3.57 -9.06
CA SER A 92 -17.02 -3.53 -10.53
C SER A 92 -17.07 -4.91 -11.19
N GLY A 93 -16.98 -6.00 -10.40
CA GLY A 93 -16.93 -7.37 -10.93
C GLY A 93 -15.65 -7.65 -11.71
N SER A 94 -14.55 -7.01 -11.32
CA SER A 94 -13.29 -7.12 -12.03
C SER A 94 -12.64 -8.50 -11.92
N LYS A 95 -11.91 -8.89 -12.97
CA LYS A 95 -11.31 -10.23 -13.12
C LYS A 95 -10.29 -10.60 -12.05
N ASP A 96 -9.68 -9.61 -11.41
CA ASP A 96 -8.68 -9.84 -10.36
C ASP A 96 -9.12 -9.35 -8.97
N ALA A 97 -10.43 -9.24 -8.74
CA ALA A 97 -10.97 -8.99 -7.41
C ALA A 97 -10.43 -9.99 -6.35
N ALA A 98 -10.19 -11.25 -6.75
CA ALA A 98 -9.60 -12.26 -5.87
C ALA A 98 -8.15 -11.91 -5.46
N GLN A 99 -7.33 -11.43 -6.39
CA GLN A 99 -5.95 -11.03 -6.10
C GLN A 99 -5.88 -9.78 -5.23
N ALA A 100 -6.79 -8.81 -5.43
CA ALA A 100 -6.91 -7.65 -4.54
C ALA A 100 -7.26 -8.06 -3.11
N GLY A 101 -8.23 -8.99 -2.94
CA GLY A 101 -8.56 -9.55 -1.62
C GLY A 101 -7.41 -10.34 -0.99
N ALA A 102 -6.66 -11.12 -1.79
CA ALA A 102 -5.48 -11.82 -1.32
C ALA A 102 -4.37 -10.87 -0.84
N ALA A 103 -4.13 -9.76 -1.57
CA ALA A 103 -3.17 -8.74 -1.17
C ALA A 103 -3.58 -8.07 0.16
N LEU A 104 -4.87 -7.72 0.33
CA LEU A 104 -5.40 -7.20 1.59
C LEU A 104 -5.20 -8.17 2.77
N ASN A 105 -5.44 -9.46 2.55
CA ASN A 105 -5.25 -10.49 3.56
C ASN A 105 -3.76 -10.69 3.92
N THR A 106 -2.85 -10.60 2.94
CA THR A 106 -1.40 -10.63 3.20
C THR A 106 -0.96 -9.43 4.03
N ASN A 107 -1.43 -8.22 3.70
CA ASN A 107 -1.17 -7.03 4.50
C ASN A 107 -1.70 -7.17 5.94
N SER A 108 -2.89 -7.76 6.12
CA SER A 108 -3.46 -8.03 7.46
C SER A 108 -2.57 -8.97 8.29
N LYS A 109 -1.95 -9.98 7.67
CA LYS A 109 -0.96 -10.85 8.32
C LYS A 109 0.31 -10.08 8.66
N ASN A 110 0.83 -9.28 7.75
CA ASN A 110 2.03 -8.46 8.02
C ASN A 110 1.81 -7.48 9.18
N LEU A 111 0.61 -6.90 9.31
CA LEU A 111 0.22 -6.09 10.46
C LEU A 111 0.18 -6.92 11.76
N ALA A 112 -0.43 -8.10 11.72
CA ALA A 112 -0.44 -8.99 12.86
C ALA A 112 0.97 -9.43 13.26
N ASP A 113 1.86 -9.73 12.31
CA ASP A 113 3.26 -10.07 12.54
C ASP A 113 4.01 -8.90 13.20
N ALA A 114 3.78 -7.67 12.75
CA ALA A 114 4.36 -6.48 13.37
C ALA A 114 3.91 -6.32 14.83
N ILE A 115 2.62 -6.51 15.13
CA ILE A 115 2.09 -6.48 16.50
C ILE A 115 2.63 -7.66 17.33
N GLY A 116 2.66 -8.86 16.75
CA GLY A 116 3.18 -10.09 17.37
C GLY A 116 4.64 -9.98 17.76
N SER A 117 5.46 -9.29 16.96
CA SER A 117 6.87 -9.07 17.27
C SER A 117 7.10 -8.32 18.59
N VAL A 118 6.10 -7.54 19.06
CA VAL A 118 6.17 -6.73 20.28
C VAL A 118 5.42 -7.38 21.46
N TYR A 119 4.33 -8.09 21.18
CA TYR A 119 3.38 -8.60 22.19
C TYR A 119 3.25 -10.13 22.24
N GLY A 120 3.87 -10.85 21.31
CA GLY A 120 3.85 -12.31 21.21
C GLY A 120 2.63 -12.88 20.45
N ASP A 121 2.67 -14.19 20.23
CA ASP A 121 1.75 -14.94 19.35
C ASP A 121 0.26 -14.76 19.73
N ALA A 122 -0.07 -14.71 21.02
CA ALA A 122 -1.45 -14.53 21.46
C ALA A 122 -2.02 -13.16 21.04
N ALA A 123 -1.19 -12.13 21.05
CA ALA A 123 -1.59 -10.80 20.60
C ALA A 123 -1.66 -10.72 19.07
N HIS A 124 -0.73 -11.39 18.37
CA HIS A 124 -0.80 -11.58 16.91
C HIS A 124 -2.16 -12.18 16.50
N ASP A 125 -2.53 -13.33 17.09
CA ASP A 125 -3.74 -14.06 16.71
C ASP A 125 -5.01 -13.24 17.02
N SER A 126 -5.05 -12.62 18.20
CA SER A 126 -6.18 -11.79 18.63
C SER A 126 -6.34 -10.52 17.78
N PHE A 127 -5.23 -9.92 17.35
CA PHE A 127 -5.24 -8.78 16.43
C PHE A 127 -5.76 -9.23 15.05
N LEU A 128 -5.18 -10.30 14.50
CA LEU A 128 -5.51 -10.78 13.16
C LEU A 128 -6.99 -11.18 13.03
N GLU A 129 -7.55 -11.82 14.05
CA GLU A 129 -8.97 -12.20 14.08
C GLU A 129 -9.87 -10.96 14.00
N GLN A 130 -9.67 -9.99 14.89
CA GLN A 130 -10.49 -8.78 14.95
C GLN A 130 -10.32 -7.91 13.71
N TRP A 131 -9.09 -7.80 13.19
CA TRP A 131 -8.75 -7.05 11.98
C TRP A 131 -9.36 -7.69 10.72
N ASN A 132 -9.41 -9.02 10.61
CA ASN A 132 -10.09 -9.64 9.49
C ASN A 132 -11.63 -9.52 9.60
N ALA A 133 -12.17 -9.51 10.82
CA ALA A 133 -13.59 -9.30 11.04
C ALA A 133 -14.06 -7.95 10.52
N HIS A 134 -13.33 -6.84 10.77
CA HIS A 134 -13.74 -5.51 10.28
C HIS A 134 -13.67 -5.40 8.75
N ASN A 135 -12.68 -6.04 8.11
CA ASN A 135 -12.62 -6.15 6.65
C ASN A 135 -13.91 -6.78 6.10
N GLY A 136 -14.38 -7.86 6.72
CA GLY A 136 -15.65 -8.50 6.40
C GLY A 136 -16.87 -7.59 6.57
N MET A 137 -16.87 -6.72 7.57
CA MET A 137 -17.96 -5.76 7.81
C MET A 137 -18.01 -4.67 6.72
N PHE A 138 -16.87 -4.16 6.26
CA PHE A 138 -16.84 -3.23 5.11
C PHE A 138 -17.27 -3.91 3.81
N VAL A 139 -16.88 -5.16 3.60
CA VAL A 139 -17.37 -6.00 2.50
C VAL A 139 -18.90 -6.14 2.53
N ALA A 140 -19.48 -6.38 3.71
CA ALA A 140 -20.92 -6.44 3.88
C ALA A 140 -21.60 -5.08 3.58
N TYR A 141 -21.01 -3.97 4.06
CA TYR A 141 -21.51 -2.63 3.77
C TYR A 141 -21.49 -2.32 2.27
N ALA A 142 -20.35 -2.56 1.59
CA ALA A 142 -20.20 -2.38 0.16
C ALA A 142 -21.18 -3.24 -0.65
N THR A 143 -21.39 -4.49 -0.24
CA THR A 143 -22.42 -5.37 -0.82
C THR A 143 -23.81 -4.77 -0.68
N GLY A 144 -24.13 -4.21 0.49
CA GLY A 144 -25.38 -3.51 0.74
C GLY A 144 -25.55 -2.28 -0.16
N VAL A 145 -24.49 -1.49 -0.36
CA VAL A 145 -24.49 -0.35 -1.29
C VAL A 145 -24.77 -0.82 -2.72
N ALA A 146 -24.05 -1.84 -3.21
CA ALA A 146 -24.23 -2.40 -4.55
C ALA A 146 -25.66 -2.89 -4.83
N LYS A 147 -26.29 -3.48 -3.82
CA LYS A 147 -27.65 -4.05 -3.92
C LYS A 147 -28.76 -3.04 -3.61
N GLY A 148 -28.41 -1.83 -3.15
CA GLY A 148 -29.40 -0.90 -2.59
C GLY A 148 -30.06 -1.41 -1.30
N ASP A 149 -29.46 -2.40 -0.63
CA ASP A 149 -29.97 -3.01 0.59
C ASP A 149 -29.66 -2.12 1.80
N LYS A 150 -30.63 -1.27 2.15
CA LYS A 150 -30.51 -0.34 3.28
C LYS A 150 -30.50 -1.04 4.64
N ALA A 151 -31.16 -2.18 4.78
CA ALA A 151 -31.14 -2.95 6.02
C ALA A 151 -29.76 -3.60 6.23
N GLY A 152 -29.18 -4.17 5.17
CA GLY A 152 -27.82 -4.70 5.17
C GLY A 152 -26.76 -3.63 5.46
N GLN A 153 -26.88 -2.44 4.85
CA GLN A 153 -26.03 -1.28 5.15
C GLN A 153 -26.12 -0.90 6.64
N ALA A 154 -27.33 -0.75 7.18
CA ALA A 154 -27.54 -0.39 8.59
C ALA A 154 -26.97 -1.45 9.54
N LYS A 155 -27.16 -2.74 9.23
CA LYS A 155 -26.58 -3.82 10.03
C LYS A 155 -25.04 -3.76 10.05
N ALA A 156 -24.41 -3.59 8.89
CA ALA A 156 -22.95 -3.52 8.82
C ALA A 156 -22.39 -2.33 9.63
N LEU A 157 -23.09 -1.19 9.65
CA LEU A 157 -22.70 -0.04 10.47
C LEU A 157 -22.82 -0.32 11.98
N VAL A 158 -23.86 -1.02 12.42
CA VAL A 158 -23.98 -1.46 13.83
C VAL A 158 -22.84 -2.42 14.21
N ASP A 159 -22.49 -3.35 13.32
CA ASP A 159 -21.37 -4.27 13.56
C ASP A 159 -20.03 -3.51 13.63
N LEU A 160 -19.81 -2.51 12.77
CA LEU A 160 -18.64 -1.63 12.79
C LEU A 160 -18.56 -0.76 14.06
N ASP A 161 -19.70 -0.24 14.55
CA ASP A 161 -19.74 0.47 15.84
C ASP A 161 -19.35 -0.46 17.01
N GLY A 162 -19.74 -1.72 16.94
CA GLY A 162 -19.29 -2.75 17.88
C GLY A 162 -17.78 -3.01 17.79
N TYR A 163 -17.25 -3.13 16.56
CA TYR A 163 -15.81 -3.26 16.31
C TYR A 163 -15.02 -2.07 16.88
N ILE A 164 -15.44 -0.83 16.62
CA ILE A 164 -14.78 0.38 17.14
C ILE A 164 -14.64 0.28 18.66
N LYS A 165 -15.72 -0.08 19.36
CA LYS A 165 -15.71 -0.20 20.84
C LYS A 165 -14.74 -1.28 21.31
N ASN A 166 -14.93 -2.51 20.83
CA ASN A 166 -14.20 -3.68 21.32
C ASN A 166 -12.72 -3.63 20.94
N PHE A 167 -12.43 -3.33 19.68
CA PHE A 167 -11.05 -3.27 19.18
C PHE A 167 -10.31 -2.04 19.71
N GLY A 168 -11.01 -0.91 19.87
CA GLY A 168 -10.44 0.28 20.50
C GLY A 168 -10.08 0.03 21.98
N GLU A 169 -10.90 -0.72 22.70
CA GLU A 169 -10.59 -1.12 24.08
C GLU A 169 -9.43 -2.14 24.15
N PHE A 170 -9.41 -3.11 23.23
CA PHE A 170 -8.29 -4.05 23.08
C PHE A 170 -6.97 -3.31 22.84
N LEU A 171 -6.89 -2.43 21.84
CA LEU A 171 -5.69 -1.67 21.52
C LEU A 171 -5.31 -0.68 22.61
N GLY A 172 -6.27 0.06 23.17
CA GLY A 172 -6.01 1.02 24.25
C GLY A 172 -5.45 0.33 25.49
N THR A 173 -6.03 -0.81 25.89
CA THR A 173 -5.52 -1.61 27.01
C THR A 173 -4.14 -2.19 26.71
N ALA A 174 -3.95 -2.75 25.52
CA ALA A 174 -2.70 -3.41 25.14
C ALA A 174 -1.52 -2.43 25.04
N THR A 175 -1.75 -1.21 24.55
CA THR A 175 -0.72 -0.19 24.30
C THR A 175 -0.59 0.84 25.42
N GLY A 176 -1.58 0.96 26.31
CA GLY A 176 -1.68 2.04 27.28
C GLY A 176 -2.17 3.38 26.69
N ALA A 177 -2.57 3.41 25.41
CA ALA A 177 -3.19 4.58 24.81
C ALA A 177 -4.59 4.83 25.41
N PRO A 178 -5.05 6.09 25.49
CA PRO A 178 -6.42 6.40 25.93
C PRO A 178 -7.44 5.70 25.02
N VAL A 179 -8.27 4.83 25.59
CA VAL A 179 -9.25 4.01 24.83
C VAL A 179 -10.15 4.89 23.97
N GLU A 180 -10.62 6.02 24.51
CA GLU A 180 -11.49 6.95 23.79
C GLU A 180 -10.78 7.58 22.58
N ALA A 181 -9.47 7.84 22.67
CA ALA A 181 -8.70 8.38 21.56
C ALA A 181 -8.52 7.33 20.45
N VAL A 182 -8.26 6.07 20.83
CA VAL A 182 -8.18 4.96 19.87
C VAL A 182 -9.53 4.73 19.19
N GLN A 183 -10.62 4.71 19.95
CA GLN A 183 -11.98 4.58 19.42
C GLN A 183 -12.34 5.73 18.47
N ALA A 184 -11.95 6.97 18.78
CA ALA A 184 -12.17 8.11 17.91
C ALA A 184 -11.40 7.99 16.58
N ALA A 185 -10.14 7.54 16.63
CA ALA A 185 -9.35 7.27 15.43
C ALA A 185 -9.97 6.15 14.58
N LEU A 186 -10.36 5.03 15.18
CA LEU A 186 -11.05 3.93 14.47
C LEU A 186 -12.36 4.40 13.84
N LYS A 187 -13.13 5.23 14.55
CA LYS A 187 -14.35 5.83 14.01
C LYS A 187 -14.08 6.68 12.77
N MET A 188 -13.05 7.51 12.79
CA MET A 188 -12.68 8.33 11.64
C MET A 188 -12.26 7.46 10.45
N HIS A 189 -11.52 6.37 10.67
CA HIS A 189 -11.20 5.39 9.63
C HIS A 189 -12.46 4.73 9.02
N VAL A 190 -13.42 4.35 9.87
CA VAL A 190 -14.71 3.80 9.43
C VAL A 190 -15.50 4.81 8.60
N ASP A 191 -15.57 6.06 9.04
CA ASP A 191 -16.31 7.12 8.34
C ASP A 191 -15.67 7.45 6.98
N HIS A 192 -14.33 7.50 6.88
CA HIS A 192 -13.61 7.67 5.62
C HIS A 192 -13.86 6.50 4.66
N THR A 193 -13.66 5.27 5.13
CA THR A 193 -13.87 4.06 4.30
C THR A 193 -15.32 3.97 3.82
N LYS A 194 -16.29 4.26 4.68
CA LYS A 194 -17.71 4.35 4.31
C LYS A 194 -17.93 5.39 3.20
N THR A 195 -17.31 6.56 3.31
CA THR A 195 -17.44 7.63 2.32
C THR A 195 -16.85 7.24 0.96
N VAL A 196 -15.71 6.54 0.95
CA VAL A 196 -15.14 5.94 -0.27
C VAL A 196 -16.14 4.98 -0.92
N ILE A 197 -16.67 4.04 -0.14
CA ILE A 197 -17.62 3.02 -0.64
C ILE A 197 -18.89 3.67 -1.21
N ASP A 198 -19.47 4.63 -0.49
CA ASP A 198 -20.68 5.33 -0.91
C ASP A 198 -20.44 6.14 -2.20
N ALA A 199 -19.30 6.85 -2.27
CA ALA A 199 -18.94 7.64 -3.44
C ALA A 199 -18.70 6.75 -4.67
N TYR A 200 -17.96 5.65 -4.52
CA TYR A 200 -17.74 4.69 -5.60
C TYR A 200 -19.05 4.04 -6.07
N GLY A 201 -19.90 3.61 -5.14
CA GLY A 201 -21.23 3.05 -5.45
C GLY A 201 -22.14 4.05 -6.18
N ALA A 202 -22.03 5.34 -5.85
CA ALA A 202 -22.69 6.44 -6.54
C ALA A 202 -22.00 6.86 -7.86
N LYS A 203 -20.88 6.23 -8.22
CA LYS A 203 -20.01 6.56 -9.37
C LYS A 203 -19.41 7.97 -9.33
N ASP A 204 -19.33 8.55 -8.13
CA ASP A 204 -18.57 9.77 -7.87
C ASP A 204 -17.12 9.39 -7.59
N TYR A 205 -16.41 8.97 -8.64
CA TYR A 205 -15.04 8.47 -8.51
C TYR A 205 -14.07 9.56 -8.05
N THR A 206 -14.32 10.83 -8.40
CA THR A 206 -13.50 11.95 -7.91
C THR A 206 -13.63 12.09 -6.40
N LYS A 207 -14.83 12.05 -5.85
CA LYS A 207 -15.01 12.04 -4.40
C LYS A 207 -14.40 10.79 -3.76
N SER A 208 -14.61 9.61 -4.36
CA SER A 208 -14.04 8.35 -3.88
C SER A 208 -12.53 8.43 -3.71
N TRP A 209 -11.82 8.85 -4.75
CA TRP A 209 -10.36 8.90 -4.75
C TRP A 209 -9.78 10.07 -3.94
N ASN A 210 -10.46 11.21 -3.87
CA ASN A 210 -10.08 12.27 -2.94
C ASN A 210 -10.17 11.79 -1.48
N GLU A 211 -11.26 11.10 -1.15
CA GLU A 211 -11.46 10.52 0.18
C GLU A 211 -10.47 9.39 0.47
N ALA A 212 -10.14 8.55 -0.53
CA ALA A 212 -9.17 7.47 -0.37
C ALA A 212 -7.78 8.01 0.00
N ARG A 213 -7.35 9.15 -0.57
CA ARG A 213 -6.11 9.83 -0.18
C ARG A 213 -6.15 10.34 1.25
N VAL A 214 -7.26 10.95 1.66
CA VAL A 214 -7.45 11.41 3.06
C VAL A 214 -7.43 10.23 4.02
N ALA A 215 -8.10 9.14 3.67
CA ALA A 215 -8.13 7.92 4.46
C ALA A 215 -6.73 7.30 4.60
N TYR A 216 -5.93 7.33 3.53
CA TYR A 216 -4.54 6.84 3.53
C TYR A 216 -3.66 7.64 4.49
N ASP A 217 -3.66 8.97 4.39
CA ASP A 217 -2.95 9.86 5.33
C ASP A 217 -3.42 9.65 6.78
N HIS A 218 -4.73 9.50 6.99
CA HIS A 218 -5.26 9.21 8.31
C HIS A 218 -4.74 7.87 8.88
N MET A 219 -4.62 6.81 8.07
CA MET A 219 -4.08 5.53 8.53
C MET A 219 -2.58 5.58 8.85
N ASN A 220 -1.79 6.40 8.16
CA ASN A 220 -0.41 6.68 8.57
C ASN A 220 -0.39 7.37 9.95
N LYS A 221 -1.28 8.34 10.20
CA LYS A 221 -1.40 8.99 11.53
C LYS A 221 -1.86 8.03 12.65
N VAL A 222 -2.66 7.02 12.32
CA VAL A 222 -2.97 5.94 13.27
C VAL A 222 -1.71 5.14 13.61
N GLY A 223 -0.85 4.88 12.61
CA GLY A 223 0.48 4.29 12.79
C GLY A 223 1.35 5.09 13.76
N ASP A 224 1.47 6.40 13.55
CA ASP A 224 2.17 7.33 14.45
C ASP A 224 1.70 7.20 15.91
N VAL A 225 0.38 7.21 16.13
CA VAL A 225 -0.21 7.15 17.47
C VAL A 225 0.08 5.80 18.13
N LEU A 226 -0.11 4.70 17.41
CA LEU A 226 0.15 3.36 17.93
C LEU A 226 1.63 3.16 18.22
N ALA A 227 2.50 3.54 17.29
CA ALA A 227 3.95 3.45 17.47
C ALA A 227 4.43 4.27 18.67
N GLY A 228 3.89 5.48 18.86
CA GLY A 228 4.19 6.33 20.01
C GLY A 228 3.74 5.70 21.34
N ALA A 229 2.52 5.16 21.39
CA ALA A 229 2.00 4.49 22.58
C ALA A 229 2.82 3.23 22.93
N ILE A 230 3.11 2.38 21.94
CA ILE A 230 3.93 1.18 22.11
C ILE A 230 5.34 1.55 22.57
N THR A 231 5.96 2.57 21.96
CA THR A 231 7.29 3.07 22.32
C THR A 231 7.32 3.49 23.78
N ALA A 232 6.33 4.27 24.23
CA ALA A 232 6.24 4.71 25.62
C ALA A 232 6.03 3.53 26.58
N GLN A 233 5.14 2.60 26.25
CA GLN A 233 4.82 1.46 27.10
C GLN A 233 6.00 0.49 27.24
N LYS A 234 6.69 0.20 26.13
CA LYS A 234 7.79 -0.78 26.07
C LYS A 234 9.16 -0.17 26.34
N SER A 235 9.24 1.16 26.47
CA SER A 235 10.49 1.89 26.62
C SER A 235 11.47 1.57 25.49
N LEU A 236 10.98 1.57 24.24
CA LEU A 236 11.82 1.31 23.07
C LEU A 236 12.87 2.42 22.92
N ASP A 237 14.05 2.06 22.39
CA ASP A 237 15.07 3.05 22.08
C ASP A 237 14.52 4.07 21.08
N THR A 238 14.62 5.36 21.43
CA THR A 238 14.24 6.46 20.54
C THR A 238 15.44 6.96 19.73
N GLY A 239 16.66 6.57 20.09
CA GLY A 239 17.89 7.02 19.46
C GLY A 239 18.13 8.53 19.61
N SER A 240 19.09 9.04 18.84
CA SER A 240 19.47 10.46 18.84
C SER A 240 18.86 11.28 17.70
N THR A 241 17.98 10.66 16.89
CA THR A 241 17.37 11.31 15.73
C THR A 241 16.32 12.32 16.18
N THR A 242 16.31 13.52 15.61
CA THR A 242 15.34 14.55 15.98
C THR A 242 13.94 14.16 15.53
N LYS A 243 12.91 14.65 16.22
CA LYS A 243 11.52 14.40 15.86
C LYS A 243 11.24 14.92 14.44
N SER A 244 11.74 16.11 14.11
CA SER A 244 11.57 16.71 12.79
C SER A 244 12.19 15.89 11.66
N ALA A 245 13.35 15.25 11.87
CA ALA A 245 13.95 14.37 10.87
C ALA A 245 13.12 13.10 10.65
N VAL A 246 12.63 12.48 11.73
CA VAL A 246 11.76 11.30 11.65
C VAL A 246 10.42 11.64 10.98
N ASP A 247 9.83 12.80 11.30
CA ASP A 247 8.58 13.26 10.66
C ASP A 247 8.77 13.53 9.16
N THR A 248 9.89 14.13 8.76
CA THR A 248 10.20 14.37 7.34
C THR A 248 10.38 13.05 6.59
N ARG A 249 11.05 12.09 7.21
CA ARG A 249 11.18 10.74 6.66
C ARG A 249 9.82 10.08 6.47
N ALA A 250 9.01 9.99 7.53
CA ALA A 250 7.68 9.39 7.47
C ALA A 250 6.82 10.03 6.36
N LEU A 251 6.86 11.36 6.22
CA LEU A 251 6.14 12.06 5.16
C LEU A 251 6.65 11.73 3.75
N LEU A 252 7.97 11.68 3.52
CA LEU A 252 8.53 11.34 2.21
C LEU A 252 8.24 9.88 1.85
N ASP A 253 8.37 8.96 2.81
CA ASP A 253 8.09 7.55 2.66
C ASP A 253 6.61 7.35 2.28
N GLU A 254 5.71 7.99 3.04
CA GLU A 254 4.26 7.99 2.82
C GLU A 254 3.92 8.46 1.40
N GLN A 255 4.42 9.64 1.00
CA GLN A 255 4.06 10.28 -0.26
C GLN A 255 4.64 9.54 -1.48
N LEU A 256 5.84 8.98 -1.38
CA LEU A 256 6.44 8.18 -2.46
C LEU A 256 5.79 6.81 -2.59
N ALA A 257 5.41 6.18 -1.47
CA ALA A 257 4.64 4.94 -1.52
C ALA A 257 3.22 5.17 -2.06
N GLU A 258 2.56 6.28 -1.68
CA GLU A 258 1.29 6.72 -2.28
C GLU A 258 1.43 6.91 -3.80
N HIS A 259 2.53 7.53 -4.25
CA HIS A 259 2.81 7.68 -5.68
C HIS A 259 2.82 6.32 -6.41
N ALA A 260 3.55 5.34 -5.88
CA ALA A 260 3.64 4.01 -6.46
C ALA A 260 2.27 3.31 -6.53
N ALA A 261 1.48 3.41 -5.46
CA ALA A 261 0.12 2.86 -5.42
C ALA A 261 -0.78 3.52 -6.48
N LEU A 262 -0.86 4.85 -6.47
CA LEU A 262 -1.71 5.61 -7.41
C LEU A 262 -1.28 5.41 -8.87
N ALA A 263 0.03 5.34 -9.16
CA ALA A 263 0.55 5.06 -10.49
C ALA A 263 0.19 3.63 -10.95
N SER A 264 0.31 2.65 -10.06
CA SER A 264 -0.08 1.26 -10.31
C SER A 264 -1.58 1.16 -10.63
N TYR A 265 -2.42 1.80 -9.82
CA TYR A 265 -3.88 1.76 -10.01
C TYR A 265 -4.31 2.54 -11.25
N ALA A 266 -3.72 3.69 -11.54
CA ALA A 266 -4.03 4.49 -12.73
C ALA A 266 -3.63 3.79 -14.03
N THR A 267 -2.44 3.20 -14.09
CA THR A 267 -1.97 2.47 -15.28
C THR A 267 -2.83 1.23 -15.54
N ARG A 268 -3.13 0.47 -14.48
CA ARG A 268 -4.09 -0.64 -14.51
C ARG A 268 -5.48 -0.23 -14.98
N ALA A 269 -6.06 0.83 -14.40
CA ALA A 269 -7.37 1.35 -14.80
C ALA A 269 -7.36 1.76 -16.28
N GLY A 270 -6.25 2.35 -16.74
CA GLY A 270 -6.02 2.65 -18.16
C GLY A 270 -6.00 1.41 -19.06
N LEU A 271 -5.35 0.31 -18.62
CA LEU A 271 -5.34 -0.96 -19.36
C LEU A 271 -6.72 -1.62 -19.39
N ALA A 272 -7.42 -1.63 -18.26
CA ALA A 272 -8.73 -2.25 -18.12
C ALA A 272 -9.87 -1.43 -18.75
N GLY A 273 -9.65 -0.13 -18.97
CA GLY A 273 -10.69 0.81 -19.39
C GLY A 273 -11.66 1.14 -18.27
N ASP A 274 -11.18 1.14 -17.03
CA ASP A 274 -12.01 1.37 -15.84
C ASP A 274 -12.54 2.82 -15.81
N PRO A 275 -13.79 3.03 -15.37
CA PRO A 275 -14.45 4.34 -15.44
C PRO A 275 -13.88 5.37 -14.45
N ASP A 276 -13.10 4.94 -13.46
CA ASP A 276 -12.45 5.77 -12.46
C ASP A 276 -11.04 6.25 -12.86
N PHE A 277 -10.53 5.84 -14.03
CA PHE A 277 -9.20 6.22 -14.53
C PHE A 277 -8.89 7.72 -14.40
N LYS A 278 -9.87 8.59 -14.73
CA LYS A 278 -9.70 10.05 -14.63
C LYS A 278 -9.54 10.53 -13.18
N ALA A 279 -10.26 9.93 -12.24
CA ALA A 279 -10.17 10.27 -10.83
C ALA A 279 -8.83 9.80 -10.25
N LEU A 280 -8.39 8.59 -10.61
CA LEU A 280 -7.06 8.06 -10.29
C LEU A 280 -5.93 8.94 -10.83
N ALA A 281 -6.01 9.36 -12.09
CA ALA A 281 -5.03 10.26 -12.69
C ALA A 281 -4.98 11.62 -11.97
N ALA A 282 -6.13 12.14 -11.53
CA ALA A 282 -6.19 13.38 -10.74
C ALA A 282 -5.60 13.19 -9.33
N ALA A 283 -5.87 12.07 -8.68
CA ALA A 283 -5.28 11.72 -7.39
C ALA A 283 -3.75 11.60 -7.49
N LEU A 284 -3.24 10.95 -8.55
CA LEU A 284 -1.80 10.83 -8.82
C LEU A 284 -1.13 12.19 -9.05
N ASP A 285 -1.76 13.11 -9.78
CA ASP A 285 -1.22 14.47 -9.96
C ASP A 285 -1.29 15.30 -8.66
N ALA A 286 -2.33 15.11 -7.84
CA ALA A 286 -2.43 15.76 -6.55
C ALA A 286 -1.29 15.31 -5.62
N ASN A 287 -1.00 14.01 -5.54
CA ASN A 287 0.18 13.47 -4.85
C ASN A 287 1.49 14.04 -5.41
N THR A 288 1.61 14.16 -6.73
CA THR A 288 2.77 14.77 -7.40
C THR A 288 3.01 16.22 -6.95
N VAL A 289 1.94 17.00 -6.81
CA VAL A 289 1.99 18.39 -6.30
C VAL A 289 2.37 18.42 -4.83
N ASP A 290 1.85 17.51 -4.01
CA ASP A 290 2.18 17.43 -2.59
C ASP A 290 3.66 17.06 -2.38
N LEU A 291 4.16 16.06 -3.11
CA LEU A 291 5.59 15.71 -3.15
C LEU A 291 6.47 16.90 -3.55
N SER A 292 6.08 17.64 -4.59
CA SER A 292 6.89 18.79 -5.04
C SER A 292 6.99 19.87 -3.96
N LYS A 293 5.90 20.12 -3.22
CA LYS A 293 5.91 21.07 -2.09
C LYS A 293 6.78 20.58 -0.95
N THR A 294 6.74 19.28 -0.62
CA THR A 294 7.63 18.69 0.39
C THR A 294 9.09 18.93 0.03
N ILE A 295 9.49 18.63 -1.21
CA ILE A 295 10.84 18.91 -1.73
C ILE A 295 11.15 20.41 -1.71
N GLY A 296 10.20 21.25 -2.12
CA GLY A 296 10.30 22.71 -2.10
C GLY A 296 10.51 23.31 -0.71
N SER A 297 9.91 22.72 0.32
CA SER A 297 10.08 23.18 1.71
C SER A 297 11.53 23.06 2.19
N VAL A 298 12.26 22.06 1.69
CA VAL A 298 13.67 21.83 2.03
C VAL A 298 14.59 22.62 1.08
N LEU A 299 14.36 22.52 -0.24
CA LEU A 299 15.29 22.95 -1.28
C LEU A 299 14.94 24.30 -1.94
N GLY A 300 13.76 24.84 -1.67
CA GLY A 300 13.26 26.10 -2.22
C GLY A 300 12.50 25.96 -3.54
N ALA A 301 11.80 27.04 -3.91
CA ALA A 301 10.89 27.09 -5.06
C ALA A 301 11.51 26.72 -6.43
N PRO A 302 12.78 27.04 -6.74
CA PRO A 302 13.39 26.58 -8.01
C PRO A 302 13.50 25.06 -8.10
N ALA A 303 13.87 24.40 -7.00
CA ALA A 303 13.98 22.94 -6.93
C ALA A 303 12.59 22.27 -6.99
N GLU A 304 11.59 22.84 -6.32
CA GLU A 304 10.19 22.40 -6.43
C GLU A 304 9.70 22.39 -7.88
N LYS A 305 9.93 23.50 -8.61
CA LYS A 305 9.53 23.61 -10.02
C LYS A 305 10.25 22.59 -10.91
N GLN A 306 11.55 22.37 -10.67
CA GLN A 306 12.33 21.38 -11.42
C GLN A 306 11.88 19.94 -11.11
N PHE A 307 11.65 19.62 -9.84
CA PHE A 307 11.10 18.33 -9.41
C PHE A 307 9.76 18.09 -10.10
N LEU A 308 8.81 19.03 -9.99
CA LEU A 308 7.46 18.90 -10.54
C LEU A 308 7.48 18.66 -12.06
N ALA A 309 8.37 19.35 -12.78
CA ALA A 309 8.51 19.16 -14.22
C ALA A 309 9.03 17.77 -14.59
N GLN A 310 10.09 17.30 -13.93
CA GLN A 310 10.65 15.96 -14.19
C GLN A 310 9.68 14.85 -13.76
N TRP A 311 9.01 15.02 -12.62
CA TRP A 311 8.05 14.06 -12.07
C TRP A 311 6.80 13.91 -12.95
N ARG A 312 6.27 15.00 -13.49
CA ARG A 312 5.17 14.89 -14.45
C ARG A 312 5.61 14.23 -15.76
N ALA A 313 6.85 14.46 -16.19
CA ALA A 313 7.38 13.85 -17.42
C ALA A 313 7.48 12.31 -17.31
N HIS A 314 7.93 11.76 -16.16
CA HIS A 314 8.01 10.30 -16.02
C HIS A 314 6.65 9.63 -15.98
N ILE A 315 5.65 10.26 -15.35
CA ILE A 315 4.27 9.79 -15.39
C ILE A 315 3.78 9.69 -16.84
N VAL A 316 4.07 10.70 -17.67
CA VAL A 316 3.72 10.67 -19.10
C VAL A 316 4.43 9.51 -19.83
N PHE A 317 5.67 9.20 -19.50
CA PHE A 317 6.34 8.02 -20.08
C PHE A 317 5.66 6.71 -19.68
N PHE A 318 5.23 6.55 -18.42
CA PHE A 318 4.43 5.40 -18.01
C PHE A 318 3.07 5.31 -18.69
N VAL A 319 2.38 6.44 -18.88
CA VAL A 319 1.12 6.49 -19.65
C VAL A 319 1.38 6.02 -21.08
N ASN A 320 2.44 6.51 -21.73
CA ASN A 320 2.81 6.08 -23.09
C ASN A 320 3.15 4.59 -23.14
N TYR A 321 3.90 4.07 -22.15
CA TYR A 321 4.23 2.65 -22.03
C TYR A 321 2.97 1.79 -21.89
N THR A 322 2.04 2.23 -21.05
CA THR A 322 0.74 1.57 -20.82
C THR A 322 -0.10 1.54 -22.09
N VAL A 323 -0.24 2.67 -22.78
CA VAL A 323 -0.98 2.78 -24.04
C VAL A 323 -0.35 1.91 -25.13
N ALA A 324 0.97 1.91 -25.25
CA ALA A 324 1.67 1.08 -26.21
C ALA A 324 1.48 -0.41 -25.91
N THR A 325 1.54 -0.80 -24.63
CA THR A 325 1.28 -2.18 -24.18
C THR A 325 -0.13 -2.62 -24.53
N ALA A 326 -1.16 -1.81 -24.21
CA ALA A 326 -2.54 -2.09 -24.56
C ALA A 326 -2.77 -2.28 -26.08
N LYS A 327 -2.00 -1.55 -26.90
CA LYS A 327 -2.07 -1.61 -28.37
C LYS A 327 -1.14 -2.67 -28.99
N ASN A 328 -0.37 -3.39 -28.18
CA ASN A 328 0.72 -4.26 -28.65
C ASN A 328 1.71 -3.53 -29.59
N ASP A 329 1.95 -2.25 -29.35
CA ASP A 329 2.88 -1.40 -30.10
C ASP A 329 4.30 -1.49 -29.51
N ALA A 330 5.10 -2.40 -30.06
CA ALA A 330 6.48 -2.62 -29.60
C ALA A 330 7.37 -1.36 -29.75
N ALA A 331 7.17 -0.57 -30.82
CA ALA A 331 7.97 0.62 -31.06
C ALA A 331 7.62 1.74 -30.08
N GLY A 332 6.33 1.97 -29.84
CA GLY A 332 5.85 2.91 -28.82
C GLY A 332 6.33 2.52 -27.42
N LYS A 333 6.29 1.23 -27.10
CA LYS A 333 6.76 0.70 -25.81
C LYS A 333 8.26 0.91 -25.61
N ALA A 334 9.08 0.62 -26.64
CA ALA A 334 10.51 0.88 -26.62
C ALA A 334 10.84 2.37 -26.49
N LYS A 335 10.09 3.24 -27.17
CA LYS A 335 10.24 4.70 -27.05
C LYS A 335 9.93 5.20 -25.65
N ALA A 336 8.86 4.71 -25.03
CA ALA A 336 8.50 5.06 -23.65
C ALA A 336 9.57 4.56 -22.65
N ALA A 337 10.08 3.34 -22.83
CA ALA A 337 11.16 2.79 -22.02
C ALA A 337 12.46 3.61 -22.11
N ALA A 338 12.82 4.09 -23.32
CA ALA A 338 13.96 4.98 -23.49
C ALA A 338 13.77 6.32 -22.76
N GLY A 339 12.56 6.89 -22.80
CA GLY A 339 12.22 8.10 -22.03
C GLY A 339 12.34 7.90 -20.52
N LEU A 340 11.89 6.75 -20.00
CA LEU A 340 12.07 6.39 -18.60
C LEU A 340 13.54 6.23 -18.22
N ALA A 341 14.35 5.59 -19.08
CA ALA A 341 15.79 5.45 -18.86
C ALA A 341 16.49 6.81 -18.80
N ASP A 342 16.14 7.74 -19.70
CA ASP A 342 16.65 9.12 -19.66
C ASP A 342 16.21 9.85 -18.39
N TYR A 343 14.94 9.71 -17.99
CA TYR A 343 14.42 10.27 -16.73
C TYR A 343 15.23 9.77 -15.52
N THR A 344 15.46 8.46 -15.39
CA THR A 344 16.22 7.94 -14.23
C THR A 344 17.60 8.58 -14.12
N ARG A 345 18.27 8.87 -15.25
CA ARG A 345 19.56 9.54 -15.28
C ARG A 345 19.44 11.01 -14.83
N THR A 346 18.59 11.80 -15.49
CA THR A 346 18.50 13.24 -15.21
C THR A 346 17.92 13.54 -13.83
N PHE A 347 17.01 12.69 -13.37
CA PHE A 347 16.39 12.84 -12.05
C PHE A 347 17.36 12.43 -10.93
N ALA A 348 18.15 11.39 -11.13
CA ALA A 348 19.23 11.04 -10.20
C ALA A 348 20.30 12.14 -10.10
N GLU A 349 20.69 12.75 -11.21
CA GLU A 349 21.59 13.92 -11.21
C GLU A 349 21.01 15.10 -10.42
N PHE A 350 19.71 15.38 -10.59
CA PHE A 350 19.01 16.41 -9.83
C PHE A 350 19.01 16.12 -8.32
N LEU A 351 18.76 14.86 -7.92
CA LEU A 351 18.69 14.46 -6.51
C LEU A 351 20.06 14.36 -5.84
N ALA A 352 21.12 14.03 -6.58
CA ALA A 352 22.46 13.79 -6.02
C ALA A 352 23.03 15.01 -5.30
N GLY A 353 22.88 16.21 -5.86
CA GLY A 353 23.39 17.45 -5.26
C GLY A 353 22.78 17.75 -3.87
N PRO A 354 21.45 17.84 -3.78
CA PRO A 354 20.74 18.10 -2.53
C PRO A 354 20.84 16.99 -1.47
N THR A 355 20.98 15.73 -1.87
CA THR A 355 21.05 14.61 -0.91
C THR A 355 22.49 14.25 -0.53
N GLY A 356 23.47 14.63 -1.34
CA GLY A 356 24.85 14.16 -1.21
C GLY A 356 25.04 12.68 -1.57
N LEU A 357 24.00 12.01 -2.08
CA LEU A 357 24.06 10.61 -2.49
C LEU A 357 24.70 10.46 -3.87
N PRO A 358 25.37 9.33 -4.17
CA PRO A 358 25.92 9.09 -5.51
C PRO A 358 24.81 9.04 -6.57
N ALA A 359 24.94 9.83 -7.64
CA ALA A 359 23.98 9.84 -8.75
C ALA A 359 23.79 8.44 -9.36
N SER A 360 24.84 7.62 -9.42
CA SER A 360 24.74 6.23 -9.91
C SER A 360 23.89 5.33 -9.02
N ALA A 361 23.94 5.52 -7.69
CA ALA A 361 23.13 4.76 -6.74
C ALA A 361 21.66 5.18 -6.84
N LEU A 362 21.39 6.49 -6.89
CA LEU A 362 20.05 7.03 -7.12
C LEU A 362 19.46 6.58 -8.46
N GLN A 363 20.27 6.56 -9.52
CA GLN A 363 19.82 6.10 -10.83
C GLN A 363 19.44 4.62 -10.79
N GLU A 364 20.23 3.78 -10.11
CA GLU A 364 19.94 2.35 -10.01
C GLU A 364 18.67 2.09 -9.18
N ASP A 365 18.48 2.82 -8.09
CA ASP A 365 17.25 2.80 -7.30
C ASP A 365 16.02 3.12 -8.15
N LEU A 366 16.07 4.22 -8.91
CA LEU A 366 14.97 4.62 -9.79
C LEU A 366 14.73 3.62 -10.92
N LYS A 367 15.77 2.97 -11.46
CA LYS A 367 15.62 1.92 -12.47
C LYS A 367 14.89 0.71 -11.93
N MET A 368 15.16 0.30 -10.68
CA MET A 368 14.46 -0.81 -10.04
C MET A 368 12.96 -0.51 -9.91
N HIS A 369 12.60 0.68 -9.42
CA HIS A 369 11.20 1.12 -9.40
C HIS A 369 10.57 1.09 -10.80
N VAL A 370 11.27 1.66 -11.78
CA VAL A 370 10.78 1.77 -13.15
C VAL A 370 10.53 0.39 -13.77
N ALA A 371 11.48 -0.53 -13.59
CA ALA A 371 11.38 -1.88 -14.11
C ALA A 371 10.27 -2.67 -13.43
N GLY A 372 10.09 -2.52 -12.11
CA GLY A 372 9.02 -3.15 -11.34
C GLY A 372 7.63 -2.73 -11.85
N LEU A 373 7.39 -1.42 -11.97
CA LEU A 373 6.10 -0.90 -12.43
C LEU A 373 5.82 -1.24 -13.90
N ALA A 374 6.82 -1.14 -14.78
CA ALA A 374 6.70 -1.58 -16.18
C ALA A 374 6.40 -3.08 -16.29
N GLY A 375 7.06 -3.90 -15.46
CA GLY A 375 6.80 -5.34 -15.36
C GLY A 375 5.38 -5.64 -14.89
N ALA A 376 4.85 -4.88 -13.94
CA ALA A 376 3.48 -5.05 -13.45
C ALA A 376 2.43 -4.73 -14.53
N ILE A 377 2.66 -3.66 -15.31
CA ILE A 377 1.84 -3.31 -16.49
C ILE A 377 1.80 -4.48 -17.48
N ASP A 378 2.96 -5.07 -17.77
CA ASP A 378 3.09 -6.19 -18.69
C ASP A 378 2.39 -7.46 -18.17
N SER A 379 2.61 -7.82 -16.91
CA SER A 379 1.96 -8.96 -16.26
C SER A 379 0.44 -8.81 -16.27
N TYR A 380 -0.06 -7.62 -15.96
CA TYR A 380 -1.50 -7.34 -15.97
C TYR A 380 -2.11 -7.46 -17.36
N HIS A 381 -1.46 -6.90 -18.38
CA HIS A 381 -1.91 -7.01 -19.78
C HIS A 381 -1.89 -8.45 -20.27
N ALA A 382 -0.91 -9.25 -19.82
CA ALA A 382 -0.85 -10.68 -20.10
C ALA A 382 -1.91 -11.52 -19.36
N GLY A 383 -2.67 -10.92 -18.43
CA GLY A 383 -3.64 -11.61 -17.59
C GLY A 383 -3.03 -12.37 -16.41
N ASP A 384 -1.73 -12.18 -16.16
CA ASP A 384 -1.03 -12.71 -14.99
C ASP A 384 -1.24 -11.75 -13.80
N TYR A 385 -2.45 -11.75 -13.28
CA TYR A 385 -2.87 -10.83 -12.23
C TYR A 385 -2.14 -11.06 -10.91
N GLU A 386 -1.84 -12.32 -10.57
CA GLU A 386 -1.11 -12.64 -9.35
C GLU A 386 0.28 -11.99 -9.36
N LYS A 387 1.01 -12.14 -10.47
CA LYS A 387 2.30 -11.50 -10.65
C LYS A 387 2.21 -9.98 -10.69
N ALA A 388 1.20 -9.42 -11.37
CA ALA A 388 0.99 -7.97 -11.41
C ALA A 388 0.80 -7.38 -10.00
N TRP A 389 -0.01 -8.03 -9.16
CA TRP A 389 -0.24 -7.61 -7.77
C TRP A 389 1.01 -7.74 -6.89
N SER A 390 1.80 -8.81 -7.04
CA SER A 390 3.10 -8.94 -6.36
C SER A 390 4.03 -7.78 -6.73
N GLN A 391 4.14 -7.47 -8.03
CA GLN A 391 5.02 -6.42 -8.52
C GLN A 391 4.54 -5.01 -8.11
N TRP A 392 3.24 -4.76 -8.01
CA TRP A 392 2.73 -3.50 -7.44
C TRP A 392 3.01 -3.37 -5.96
N ASN A 393 2.87 -4.47 -5.19
CA ASN A 393 3.25 -4.48 -3.79
C ASN A 393 4.76 -4.19 -3.64
N GLU A 394 5.61 -4.86 -4.41
CA GLU A 394 7.05 -4.58 -4.44
C GLU A 394 7.35 -3.14 -4.84
N ALA A 395 6.63 -2.54 -5.81
CA ALA A 395 6.82 -1.15 -6.19
C ALA A 395 6.43 -0.16 -5.09
N TYR A 396 5.37 -0.47 -4.32
CA TYR A 396 4.96 0.30 -3.15
C TYR A 396 6.05 0.28 -2.07
N GLU A 397 6.52 -0.93 -1.72
CA GLU A 397 7.60 -1.14 -0.75
C GLU A 397 8.91 -0.48 -1.19
N HIS A 398 9.26 -0.59 -2.46
CA HIS A 398 10.46 0.01 -3.04
C HIS A 398 10.43 1.53 -2.87
N MET A 399 9.33 2.20 -3.22
CA MET A 399 9.25 3.66 -3.09
C MET A 399 9.21 4.14 -1.65
N TYR A 400 8.73 3.30 -0.73
CA TYR A 400 8.88 3.55 0.70
C TYR A 400 10.38 3.59 1.09
N GLY A 401 11.18 2.62 0.64
CA GLY A 401 12.64 2.61 0.85
C GLY A 401 13.40 3.73 0.13
N THR A 402 12.94 4.14 -1.06
CA THR A 402 13.44 5.33 -1.75
C THR A 402 13.22 6.58 -0.89
N GLY A 403 12.05 6.71 -0.25
CA GLY A 403 11.77 7.80 0.69
C GLY A 403 12.81 7.86 1.81
N ASP A 404 13.11 6.72 2.45
CA ASP A 404 14.06 6.65 3.56
C ASP A 404 15.45 7.11 3.11
N THR A 405 15.87 6.64 1.95
CA THR A 405 17.15 7.01 1.34
C THR A 405 17.23 8.52 1.09
N LEU A 406 16.18 9.12 0.51
CA LEU A 406 16.14 10.55 0.23
C LEU A 406 16.06 11.39 1.50
N ALA A 407 15.21 11.02 2.45
CA ALA A 407 15.06 11.69 3.72
C ALA A 407 16.37 11.69 4.52
N SER A 408 17.09 10.56 4.52
CA SER A 408 18.40 10.42 5.13
C SER A 408 19.44 11.34 4.50
N GLY A 409 19.50 11.37 3.16
CA GLY A 409 20.40 12.28 2.44
C GLY A 409 20.09 13.76 2.70
N LEU A 410 18.82 14.15 2.67
CA LEU A 410 18.38 15.52 2.95
C LEU A 410 18.70 15.94 4.38
N THR A 411 18.41 15.08 5.36
CA THR A 411 18.69 15.36 6.78
C THR A 411 20.19 15.50 7.03
N ALA A 412 21.02 14.65 6.42
CA ALA A 412 22.47 14.74 6.52
C ALA A 412 23.02 16.01 5.86
N LYS A 413 22.44 16.46 4.75
CA LYS A 413 22.90 17.65 4.02
C LYS A 413 22.44 18.96 4.65
N TYR A 414 21.24 18.96 5.25
CA TYR A 414 20.61 20.16 5.80
C TYR A 414 20.19 20.00 7.27
N PRO A 415 21.11 19.64 8.19
CA PRO A 415 20.77 19.33 9.58
C PRO A 415 20.04 20.49 10.29
N ASP A 416 20.40 21.74 9.98
CA ASP A 416 19.79 22.95 10.56
C ASP A 416 18.30 23.10 10.24
N LYS A 417 17.81 22.46 9.17
CA LYS A 417 16.38 22.46 8.81
C LYS A 417 15.55 21.47 9.62
N PHE A 418 16.20 20.57 10.37
CA PHE A 418 15.56 19.45 11.07
C PHE A 418 15.89 19.39 12.57
N GLN A 419 16.36 20.49 13.18
CA GLN A 419 16.72 20.55 14.61
C GLN A 419 15.51 20.58 15.57
N GLY A 420 14.28 20.40 15.04
CA GLY A 420 13.02 20.49 15.78
C GLY A 420 12.68 19.27 16.63
#